data_AF-A0A136KUG1-F1
#
_entry.id   AF-A0A136KUG1-F1
#
_cell.length_a   1.000
_cell.length_b   1.000
_cell.length_c   1.000
_cell.angle_alpha   90.00
_cell.angle_beta   90.00
_cell.angle_gamma   90.00
#
_symmetry.space_group_name_H-M   'P 1'
#
loop_
_entity.id
_entity.type
_entity.pdbx_description
1 polymer ?
#
loop_
_entity_poly.entity_id
_entity_poly.type
_entity_poly.pdbx_seq_one_letter_code
_entity_poly.pdbx_strand_id
1 'polypeptide(L)' 'MNAKNMIYTAISNGETDILVPALDGYEGTKELELASNYWINKCAAQYYGVNSLGTFQLREDNDLDYFSE' A
#
# COMPACT_ATOMS: atom_id res chain seq x y z
N MET A 1 -6.72 -10.08 3.63
CA MET A 1 -6.58 -8.81 4.41
C MET A 1 -6.62 -7.54 3.51
N ASN A 2 -7.27 -6.43 3.91
CA ASN A 2 -7.32 -5.15 3.13
C ASN A 2 -6.03 -4.31 3.36
N ALA A 3 -5.49 -3.63 2.34
CA ALA A 3 -4.22 -2.88 2.44
C ALA A 3 -4.21 -1.79 3.54
N LYS A 4 -5.36 -1.23 3.90
CA LYS A 4 -5.46 -0.33 5.06
C LYS A 4 -5.00 -1.01 6.35
N ASN A 5 -5.40 -2.26 6.57
CA ASN A 5 -4.99 -3.01 7.75
C ASN A 5 -3.49 -3.29 7.73
N MET A 6 -2.93 -3.57 6.55
CA MET A 6 -1.49 -3.78 6.39
C MET A 6 -0.67 -2.54 6.78
N ILE A 7 -1.13 -1.35 6.39
CA ILE A 7 -0.46 -0.09 6.76
C ILE A 7 -0.45 0.06 8.28
N TYR A 8 -1.59 -0.15 8.96
CA TYR A 8 -1.63 -0.04 10.42
C TYR A 8 -0.84 -1.13 11.14
N THR A 9 -0.81 -2.35 10.60
CA THR A 9 0.03 -3.44 11.13
C THR A 9 1.51 -3.07 11.05
N ALA A 10 1.98 -2.60 9.88
CA ALA A 10 3.35 -2.14 9.70
C ALA A 10 3.70 -0.99 10.67
N ILE A 11 2.81 -0.01 10.81
CA ILE A 11 2.98 1.08 11.78
C ILE A 11 3.07 0.54 13.21
N SER A 12 2.21 -0.43 13.59
CA SER A 12 2.23 -1.03 14.94
C SER A 12 3.51 -1.82 15.23
N ASN A 13 4.16 -2.32 14.18
CA ASN A 13 5.48 -2.97 14.24
C ASN A 13 6.64 -1.96 14.28
N GLY A 14 6.36 -0.66 14.20
CA GLY A 14 7.36 0.41 14.18
C GLY A 14 7.96 0.69 12.79
N GLU A 15 7.36 0.18 11.73
CA GLU A 15 7.81 0.43 10.35
C GLU A 15 7.41 1.85 9.90
N THR A 16 8.35 2.54 9.27
CA THR A 16 8.16 3.91 8.75
C THR A 16 8.29 4.01 7.24
N ASP A 17 8.75 2.96 6.58
CA ASP A 17 8.95 2.89 5.13
C ASP A 17 8.18 1.68 4.61
N ILE A 18 6.96 1.95 4.13
CA ILE A 18 5.94 0.91 3.96
C ILE A 18 5.67 0.65 2.48
N LEU A 19 5.64 -0.62 2.12
CA LEU A 19 5.28 -1.11 0.79
C LEU A 19 4.13 -2.11 0.92
N VAL A 20 2.97 -1.82 0.32
CA VAL A 20 1.78 -2.69 0.38
C VAL A 20 1.30 -3.07 -1.02
N PRO A 21 0.51 -4.14 -1.20
CA PRO A 21 -0.12 -4.43 -2.46
C PRO A 21 -0.94 -3.23 -2.96
N ALA A 22 -0.96 -3.05 -4.29
CA ALA A 22 -1.79 -2.05 -4.92
C ALA A 22 -3.25 -2.25 -4.50
N LEU A 23 -3.88 -1.14 -4.11
CA LEU A 23 -5.32 -1.11 -3.95
C LEU A 23 -5.94 -1.24 -5.34
N ASP A 24 -6.91 -2.14 -5.49
CA ASP A 24 -7.83 -2.08 -6.62
C ASP A 24 -8.62 -0.78 -6.48
N GLY A 25 -8.12 0.25 -7.18
CA GLY A 25 -8.76 1.55 -7.16
C GLY A 25 -10.10 1.51 -7.86
N TYR A 26 -11.03 2.33 -7.39
CA TYR A 26 -12.33 2.51 -8.05
C TYR A 26 -12.12 2.94 -9.52
N GLU A 27 -12.74 2.22 -10.46
CA GLU A 27 -12.66 2.47 -11.92
C GLU A 27 -11.23 2.37 -12.52
N GLY A 28 -10.34 1.56 -11.92
CA GLY A 28 -8.96 1.41 -12.42
C GLY A 28 -8.09 2.65 -12.16
N THR A 29 -8.55 3.55 -11.28
CA THR A 29 -7.77 4.71 -10.85
C THR A 29 -6.66 4.24 -9.91
N LYS A 30 -5.41 4.35 -10.34
CA LYS A 30 -4.28 3.98 -9.50
C LYS A 30 -4.14 4.93 -8.30
N GLU A 31 -4.30 4.40 -7.09
CA GLU A 31 -4.31 5.20 -5.87
C GLU A 31 -2.91 5.46 -5.29
N LEU A 32 -1.94 4.59 -5.58
CA LEU A 32 -0.56 4.71 -5.12
C LEU A 32 0.40 4.15 -6.18
N GLU A 33 1.63 4.67 -6.18
CA GLU A 33 2.70 4.24 -7.07
C GLU A 33 3.77 3.41 -6.35
N LEU A 34 4.60 2.70 -7.12
CA LEU A 34 5.76 1.99 -6.57
C LEU A 34 6.83 2.97 -6.08
N ALA A 35 7.06 4.06 -6.83
CA ALA A 35 8.03 5.06 -6.43
C ALA A 35 7.39 6.04 -5.42
N SER A 36 7.94 6.11 -4.21
CA SER A 36 7.41 6.95 -3.13
C SER A 36 7.55 8.46 -3.38
N ASN A 37 8.25 8.87 -4.45
CA ASN A 37 8.48 10.27 -4.78
C ASN A 37 7.31 10.94 -5.53
N TYR A 38 6.33 10.16 -6.01
CA TYR A 38 5.10 10.70 -6.59
C TYR A 38 4.28 11.44 -5.53
N TRP A 39 3.55 12.48 -5.96
CA TRP A 39 2.83 13.37 -5.04
C TRP A 39 1.78 12.62 -4.21
N ILE A 40 1.10 11.63 -4.80
CA ILE A 40 0.06 10.84 -4.13
C ILE A 40 0.65 10.00 -2.98
N ASN A 41 1.81 9.38 -3.20
CA ASN A 41 2.56 8.65 -2.19
C ASN A 41 3.01 9.56 -1.04
N LYS A 42 3.49 10.77 -1.34
CA LYS A 42 3.87 11.75 -0.32
C LYS A 42 2.68 12.18 0.52
N CYS A 43 1.54 12.46 -0.12
CA CYS A 43 0.30 12.79 0.59
C CYS A 43 -0.14 11.63 1.49
N ALA A 44 -0.06 10.39 1.00
CA ALA A 44 -0.42 9.22 1.77
C ALA A 44 0.55 8.96 2.94
N ALA A 45 1.86 9.07 2.72
CA ALA A 45 2.87 8.96 3.77
C ALA A 45 2.66 10.02 4.86
N GLN A 46 2.38 11.27 4.47
CA GLN A 46 2.03 12.34 5.40
C GLN A 46 0.74 12.06 6.16
N TYR A 47 -0.29 11.54 5.50
CA TYR A 47 -1.56 11.18 6.11
C TYR A 47 -1.42 10.09 7.17
N TYR A 48 -0.62 9.06 6.88
CA TYR A 48 -0.36 7.93 7.79
C TYR A 48 0.75 8.19 8.80
N GLY A 49 1.49 9.30 8.69
CA GLY A 49 2.56 9.65 9.62
C GLY A 49 3.82 8.80 9.47
N VAL A 50 4.15 8.38 8.24
CA VAL A 50 5.30 7.53 7.93
C VAL A 50 6.27 8.23 6.98
N ASN A 51 7.52 7.76 6.88
CA ASN A 51 8.55 8.36 6.02
C ASN A 51 8.24 8.15 4.54
N SER A 52 7.81 6.94 4.18
CA SER A 52 7.44 6.61 2.81
C SER A 52 6.33 5.56 2.76
N LEU A 53 5.51 5.66 1.72
CA LEU A 53 4.43 4.74 1.41
C LEU A 53 4.46 4.46 -0.09
N GLY A 54 4.32 3.21 -0.51
CA GLY A 54 4.18 2.85 -1.92
C GLY A 54 3.48 1.52 -2.13
N THR A 55 3.24 1.19 -3.40
CA THR A 55 2.55 -0.05 -3.77
C THR A 55 3.22 -0.87 -4.85
N PHE A 56 2.99 -2.18 -4.81
CA PHE A 56 3.38 -3.11 -5.87
C PHE A 56 2.17 -3.86 -6.41
N GLN A 57 2.21 -4.20 -7.70
CA GLN A 57 1.17 -5.03 -8.30
C GLN A 57 1.39 -6.49 -7.88
N LEU A 58 0.34 -7.11 -7.34
CA LEU A 58 0.28 -8.57 -7.26
C LEU A 58 0.00 -9.09 -8.66
N ARG A 59 0.58 -10.24 -9.00
CA ARG A 59 0.34 -10.91 -10.27
C ARG A 59 -0.91 -11.78 -10.08
N GLU A 60 -1.88 -11.72 -11.00
CA GLU A 60 -3.21 -12.36 -10.89
C GLU A 60 -3.18 -13.84 -10.46
N ASP A 61 -2.10 -14.57 -10.77
CA ASP A 61 -1.91 -15.97 -10.37
C ASP A 61 -1.79 -16.18 -8.83
N ASN A 62 -1.55 -15.12 -8.05
CA ASN A 62 -1.31 -15.14 -6.60
C ASN A 62 -2.39 -14.43 -5.76
N ASP A 63 -3.41 -13.86 -6.41
CA ASP A 63 -4.36 -12.98 -5.70
C ASP A 63 -5.22 -13.77 -4.71
N LEU A 64 -5.67 -14.98 -5.08
CA LEU A 64 -6.49 -15.82 -4.21
C LEU A 64 -5.74 -16.30 -2.96
N ASP A 65 -4.44 -16.57 -3.07
CA ASP A 65 -3.62 -17.02 -1.95
C ASP A 65 -3.36 -15.87 -0.97
N TYR A 66 -3.14 -14.65 -1.47
CA TYR A 66 -2.85 -13.48 -0.64
C TYR A 66 -4.06 -12.99 0.20
N PHE A 67 -5.28 -13.19 -0.30
CA PHE A 67 -6.50 -12.84 0.44
C PHE A 67 -7.04 -13.97 1.33
N SER A 68 -6.41 -15.15 1.31
CA SER A 68 -6.87 -16.35 2.04
C SER A 68 -6.42 -16.46 3.50
N GLU A 69 -5.59 -15.52 3.99
CA GLU A 69 -5.24 -15.37 5.42
C GLU A 69 -6.01 -14.25 6.13
#